data_AF-A0A934KY84-F1
#
_entry.id   AF-A0A934KY84-F1
#
_cell.length_a   1.000
_cell.length_b   1.000
_cell.length_c   1.000
_cell.angle_alpha   90.00
_cell.angle_beta   90.00
_cell.angle_gamma   90.00
#
_symmetry.space_group_name_H-M   'P 1'
#
loop_
_entity.id
_entity.type
_entity.pdbx_description
1 polymer ?
#
loop_
_entity_poly.entity_id
_entity_poly.type
_entity_poly.pdbx_seq_one_letter_code
_entity_poly.pdbx_strand_id
1 'polypeptide(L)'
;MLPKYSVEYTTQFRRHAHTNHYATDDPVACQEFVEELLERGSGIHAIKHEGLELPRPDFDRIVKTAAAMLAAKHVCASLGIKPEEEKFRFGFTA
;
A
#
# COMPACT_ATOMS: atom_id res chain seq x y z
N MET A 1 8.47 -19.04 -9.78
CA MET A 1 8.94 -18.70 -8.42
C MET A 1 7.71 -18.61 -7.54
N LEU A 2 7.81 -18.99 -6.26
CA LEU A 2 6.68 -18.89 -5.33
C LEU A 2 6.53 -17.42 -4.90
N PRO A 3 5.30 -16.85 -4.95
CA PRO A 3 5.08 -15.44 -4.60
C PRO A 3 5.56 -15.16 -3.17
N LYS A 4 6.53 -14.25 -3.05
CA LYS A 4 7.12 -13.86 -1.78
C LYS A 4 6.20 -13.02 -0.91
N TYR A 5 5.26 -12.29 -1.48
CA TYR A 5 4.30 -11.46 -0.75
C TYR A 5 2.87 -11.83 -1.12
N SER A 6 1.99 -11.84 -0.13
CA SER A 6 0.54 -11.99 -0.31
C SER A 6 -0.21 -10.98 0.56
N VAL A 7 -1.13 -10.23 -0.01
CA VAL A 7 -1.97 -9.24 0.69
C VAL A 7 -3.40 -9.75 0.70
N GLU A 8 -3.97 -9.92 1.89
CA GLU A 8 -5.37 -10.28 2.09
C GLU A 8 -6.18 -9.02 2.40
N TYR A 9 -7.22 -8.77 1.62
CA TYR A 9 -8.00 -7.55 1.70
C TYR A 9 -9.47 -7.80 1.38
N THR A 10 -10.34 -6.89 1.80
CA THR A 10 -11.76 -6.90 1.46
C THR A 10 -12.08 -5.77 0.52
N THR A 11 -12.74 -6.12 -0.58
CA THR A 11 -13.45 -5.15 -1.41
C THR A 11 -14.94 -5.18 -1.06
N GLN A 12 -15.55 -4.00 -0.90
CA GLN A 12 -17.00 -3.91 -0.79
C GLN A 12 -17.60 -3.94 -2.18
N PHE A 13 -18.36 -4.99 -2.48
CA PHE A 13 -19.17 -5.07 -3.67
C PHE A 13 -20.65 -5.00 -3.28
N ARG A 14 -21.25 -3.81 -3.42
CA ARG A 14 -22.62 -3.50 -2.99
C ARG A 14 -22.82 -3.77 -1.50
N ARG A 15 -23.51 -4.87 -1.14
CA ARG A 15 -23.82 -5.28 0.24
C ARG A 15 -22.94 -6.44 0.74
N HIS A 16 -22.03 -6.94 -0.08
CA HIS A 16 -21.20 -8.10 0.24
C HIS A 16 -19.72 -7.70 0.31
N ALA A 17 -19.09 -8.10 1.40
CA ALA A 17 -17.65 -8.04 1.59
C ALA A 17 -17.04 -9.29 0.94
N HIS A 18 -16.21 -9.11 -0.10
CA HIS A 18 -15.44 -10.21 -0.69
C HIS A 18 -14.00 -10.11 -0.23
N THR A 19 -13.53 -11.16 0.44
CA THR A 19 -12.11 -11.32 0.76
C THR A 19 -11.38 -11.78 -0.48
N ASN A 20 -10.42 -10.97 -0.92
CA ASN A 20 -9.54 -11.23 -2.04
C ASN A 20 -8.11 -11.32 -1.55
N HIS A 21 -7.26 -11.95 -2.37
CA HIS A 21 -5.83 -12.01 -2.14
C HIS A 21 -5.11 -11.49 -3.38
N TYR A 22 -4.02 -10.76 -3.16
CA TYR A 22 -3.08 -10.35 -4.18
C TYR A 22 -1.72 -10.93 -3.84
N ALA A 23 -1.00 -11.47 -4.83
CA ALA A 23 0.28 -12.11 -4.61
C ALA A 23 1.33 -11.54 -5.58
N THR A 24 2.52 -11.23 -5.06
CA THR A 24 3.63 -10.67 -5.85
C THR A 24 4.98 -11.11 -5.28
N ASP A 25 5.99 -11.18 -6.14
CA ASP A 25 7.39 -11.41 -5.74
C ASP A 25 8.16 -10.11 -5.50
N ASP A 26 7.62 -8.97 -5.94
CA ASP A 26 8.26 -7.67 -5.88
C ASP A 26 7.79 -6.89 -4.63
N PRO A 27 8.71 -6.52 -3.71
CA PRO A 27 8.37 -5.70 -2.56
C PRO A 27 7.82 -4.31 -2.93
N VAL A 28 8.23 -3.72 -4.06
CA VAL A 28 7.73 -2.41 -4.51
C VAL A 28 6.29 -2.54 -4.98
N ALA A 29 6.00 -3.50 -5.86
CA ALA A 29 4.63 -3.79 -6.29
C ALA A 29 3.69 -4.14 -5.12
N CYS A 30 4.20 -4.71 -4.02
CA CYS A 30 3.42 -4.93 -2.80
C CYS A 30 3.01 -3.60 -2.15
N GLN A 31 3.94 -2.64 -2.05
CA GLN A 31 3.68 -1.31 -1.48
C GLN A 31 2.72 -0.49 -2.35
N GLU A 32 2.91 -0.49 -3.67
CA GLU A 32 2.01 0.16 -4.63
C GLU A 32 0.60 -0.43 -4.55
N PHE A 33 0.49 -1.75 -4.42
CA PHE A 33 -0.82 -2.37 -4.24
C PHE A 33 -1.49 -1.96 -2.92
N VAL A 34 -0.74 -1.88 -1.83
CA VAL A 34 -1.26 -1.38 -0.55
C VAL A 34 -1.66 0.09 -0.65
N GLU A 35 -0.91 0.93 -1.40
CA GLU A 35 -1.29 2.32 -1.69
C GLU A 35 -2.65 2.37 -2.39
N GLU A 36 -2.89 1.56 -3.42
CA GLU A 36 -4.18 1.51 -4.10
C GLU A 36 -5.32 1.07 -3.16
N LEU A 37 -5.07 0.11 -2.26
CA LEU A 37 -6.08 -0.31 -1.29
C LEU A 37 -6.43 0.83 -0.33
N LEU A 38 -5.43 1.60 0.11
CA LEU A 38 -5.65 2.79 0.95
C LEU A 38 -6.43 3.87 0.19
N GLU A 39 -6.07 4.15 -1.06
CA GLU A 39 -6.76 5.12 -1.92
C GLU A 39 -8.25 4.75 -2.11
N ARG A 40 -8.53 3.45 -2.26
CA ARG A 40 -9.90 2.93 -2.42
C ARG A 40 -10.65 2.74 -1.10
N GLY A 41 -10.01 2.93 0.06
CA GLY A 41 -10.60 2.67 1.38
C GLY A 41 -10.95 1.21 1.64
N SER A 42 -10.20 0.28 1.04
CA SER A 42 -10.40 -1.17 1.22
C SER A 42 -9.86 -1.63 2.57
N GLY A 43 -10.50 -2.65 3.17
CA GLY A 43 -10.02 -3.23 4.43
C GLY A 43 -8.82 -4.13 4.17
N ILE A 44 -7.68 -3.86 4.80
CA ILE A 44 -6.47 -4.70 4.74
C ILE A 44 -6.44 -5.59 5.97
N HIS A 45 -6.41 -6.91 5.79
CA HIS A 45 -6.46 -7.87 6.90
C HIS A 45 -5.08 -8.39 7.28
N ALA A 46 -4.30 -8.80 6.28
CA ALA A 46 -2.97 -9.36 6.50
C ALA A 46 -2.05 -9.11 5.31
N ILE A 47 -0.76 -8.95 5.59
CA ILE A 47 0.31 -9.01 4.60
C ILE A 47 1.22 -10.16 5.02
N LYS A 48 1.42 -11.13 4.13
CA LYS A 48 2.23 -12.32 4.36
C LYS A 48 3.50 -12.23 3.52
N HIS A 49 4.62 -12.65 4.11
CA HIS A 49 5.89 -12.85 3.43
C HIS A 49 6.30 -14.32 3.50
N GLU A 50 6.54 -14.94 2.34
CA GLU A 50 6.85 -16.38 2.20
C GLU A 50 5.81 -17.29 2.90
N GLY A 51 4.54 -16.88 2.84
CA GLY A 51 3.43 -17.60 3.46
C GLY A 51 3.23 -17.36 4.97
N LEU A 52 4.13 -16.61 5.61
CA LEU A 52 4.02 -16.23 7.02
C LEU A 52 3.46 -14.82 7.15
N GLU A 53 2.55 -14.58 8.09
CA GLU A 53 2.10 -13.23 8.40
C GLU A 53 3.27 -12.36 8.86
N LEU A 54 3.36 -11.15 8.32
CA LEU A 54 4.35 -10.20 8.74
C LEU A 54 4.15 -9.83 10.22
N PRO A 55 5.24 -9.68 10.99
CA PRO A 55 5.17 -9.07 12.30
C PRO A 55 4.50 -7.70 12.22
N ARG A 56 3.74 -7.32 13.25
CA ARG A 56 3.06 -6.02 13.31
C ARG A 56 3.96 -4.82 12.95
N PRO A 57 5.22 -4.72 13.44
CA PRO A 57 6.09 -3.62 13.06
C PRO A 57 6.40 -3.55 11.56
N ASP A 58 6.55 -4.70 10.90
CA ASP A 58 6.82 -4.76 9.46
C ASP A 58 5.56 -4.47 8.65
N PHE A 59 4.40 -4.95 9.10
CA PHE A 59 3.10 -4.59 8.52
C PHE A 59 2.87 -3.07 8.58
N ASP A 60 3.01 -2.47 9.77
CA ASP A 60 2.84 -1.04 9.98
C ASP A 60 3.81 -0.22 9.14
N ARG A 61 5.05 -0.71 8.96
CA ARG A 61 6.04 -0.09 8.08
C ARG A 61 5.57 -0.06 6.63
N ILE A 62 5.05 -1.17 6.09
CA ILE A 62 4.54 -1.21 4.71
C ILE A 62 3.36 -0.25 4.55
N VAL A 63 2.40 -0.28 5.47
CA VAL A 63 1.23 0.61 5.44
C VAL A 63 1.66 2.08 5.52
N LYS A 64 2.62 2.42 6.39
CA LYS A 64 3.16 3.78 6.52
C LYS A 64 3.84 4.25 5.23
N THR A 65 4.64 3.39 4.59
CA THR A 65 5.28 3.72 3.31
C THR A 65 4.24 3.95 2.21
N ALA A 66 3.26 3.06 2.07
CA ALA A 66 2.18 3.20 1.11
C ALA A 66 1.34 4.48 1.35
N ALA A 67 1.04 4.81 2.61
CA ALA A 67 0.34 6.05 2.96
C ALA A 67 1.16 7.30 2.62
N ALA A 68 2.48 7.26 2.83
CA ALA A 68 3.36 8.37 2.44
C ALA A 68 3.42 8.55 0.92
N MET A 69 3.47 7.45 0.14
CA MET A 69 3.40 7.50 -1.32
C MET A 69 2.09 8.12 -1.81
N LEU A 70 0.95 7.69 -1.24
CA LEU A 70 -0.37 8.23 -1.56
C LEU A 70 -0.45 9.74 -1.27
N ALA A 71 0.04 10.16 -0.11
CA ALA A 71 0.07 11.58 0.27
C ALA A 71 0.97 12.39 -0.68
N ALA A 72 2.18 11.90 -0.99
CA ALA A 72 3.10 12.54 -1.92
C ALA A 72 2.46 12.75 -3.30
N LYS A 73 1.81 11.70 -3.83
CA LYS A 73 1.11 11.72 -5.13
C LYS A 73 0.00 12.76 -5.16
N HIS A 74 -0.86 12.81 -4.15
CA HIS A 74 -1.93 13.80 -4.07
C HIS A 74 -1.41 15.22 -3.89
N VAL A 75 -0.36 15.43 -3.09
CA VAL A 75 0.25 16.75 -2.89
C VAL A 75 0.89 17.25 -4.18
N CYS A 76 1.70 16.42 -4.85
CA CYS A 76 2.31 16.74 -6.14
C CYS A 76 1.23 17.10 -7.18
N ALA A 77 0.19 16.28 -7.30
CA ALA A 77 -0.91 16.51 -8.24
C ALA A 77 -1.69 17.78 -7.92
N SER A 78 -1.98 18.06 -6.64
CA SER A 78 -2.79 19.21 -6.23
C SER A 78 -2.05 20.55 -6.33
N LEU A 79 -0.73 20.54 -6.12
CA LEU A 79 0.09 21.76 -6.15
C LEU A 79 0.82 21.95 -7.49
N GLY A 80 0.81 20.95 -8.38
CA GLY A 80 1.55 20.98 -9.64
C GLY A 80 3.07 20.97 -9.45
N ILE A 81 3.55 20.37 -8.36
CA ILE A 81 4.98 20.31 -8.01
C ILE A 81 5.56 18.93 -8.31
N LYS A 82 6.90 18.86 -8.42
CA LYS A 82 7.61 17.60 -8.62
C LYS A 82 7.86 16.87 -7.29
N PRO A 83 8.06 15.54 -7.31
CA PRO A 83 8.33 14.75 -6.10
C PRO A 83 9.52 15.25 -5.28
N GLU A 84 10.56 15.79 -5.92
CA GLU A 84 11.74 16.31 -5.22
C GLU A 84 11.40 17.57 -4.39
N GLU A 85 10.53 18.43 -4.93
CA GLU A 85 10.06 19.61 -4.23
C GLU A 85 9.09 19.26 -3.11
N GLU A 86 8.19 18.29 -3.34
CA GLU A 86 7.31 17.76 -2.30
C GLU A 86 8.14 17.23 -1.13
N LYS A 87 9.09 16.34 -1.40
CA LYS A 87 9.96 15.74 -0.38
C LYS A 87 10.75 16.79 0.39
N PHE A 88 11.21 17.85 -0.27
CA PHE A 88 11.88 18.97 0.40
C PHE A 88 10.93 19.76 1.32
N ARG A 89 9.68 19.98 0.91
CA ARG A 89 8.72 20.86 1.62
C ARG A 89 7.93 20.13 2.72
N PHE A 90 7.54 18.89 2.47
CA PHE A 90 6.59 18.13 3.30
C PHE A 90 7.20 16.83 3.84
N GLY A 91 8.28 16.34 3.23
CA GLY A 91 9.02 15.19 3.75
C GLY A 91 8.35 13.84 3.51
N PHE A 92 7.42 13.71 2.56
CA PHE A 92 6.93 12.40 2.18
C PHE A 92 8.01 11.64 1.39
N THR A 93 8.04 10.33 1.59
CA THR A 93 8.93 9.43 0.87
C THR A 93 8.28 9.07 -0.46
N ALA A 94 8.48 9.92 -1.46
CA ALA A 94 8.48 9.48 -2.86
C ALA A 94 9.79 8.75 -3.19
#